data_AF-A0A2H5QBX1-F1
#
_entry.id   AF-A0A2H5QBX1-F1
#
_cell.length_a   1.000
_cell.length_b   1.000
_cell.length_c   1.000
_cell.angle_alpha   90.00
_cell.angle_beta   90.00
_cell.angle_gamma   90.00
#
_symmetry.space_group_name_H-M   'P 1'
#
loop_
_entity.id
_entity.type
_entity.pdbx_description
1 polymer ?
#
loop_
_entity_poly.entity_id
_entity_poly.type
_entity_poly.pdbx_seq_one_letter_code
_entity_poly.pdbx_strand_id
1 'polypeptide(L)'
;MMSASDLCATEDTVLLLLDYLVDPLLPARPSSRDTPSESLQQSVAKQVHAVVLLYNYYHIKQHRQLKFEGFESFSKLAVVLKPTLLAHMKLLQRSNDSELDDPDKQLSVTEKKIMDACDISNSLDASKDIPSTEGWSISKVAVLLIDSRKENCFLKHSSMTEGNTH
;
A
#
# COMPACT_ATOMS: atom_id res chain seq x y z
N MET A 1 11.51 8.75 20.32
CA MET A 1 10.13 9.01 20.76
C MET A 1 9.44 9.74 19.61
N MET A 2 8.31 9.22 19.13
CA MET A 2 7.54 9.83 18.03
C MET A 2 6.84 11.07 18.57
N SER A 3 6.89 12.20 17.87
CA SER A 3 6.20 13.40 18.31
C SER A 3 4.71 13.28 17.95
N ALA A 4 3.82 13.86 18.75
CA ALA A 4 2.39 13.90 18.44
C ALA A 4 2.11 14.53 17.06
N SER A 5 2.95 15.48 16.64
CA SER A 5 2.89 16.12 15.33
C SER A 5 3.15 15.14 14.17
N ASP A 6 4.06 14.18 14.34
CA ASP A 6 4.38 13.20 13.29
C ASP A 6 3.26 12.15 13.15
N LEU A 7 2.61 11.80 14.27
CA LEU A 7 1.47 10.89 14.29
C LEU A 7 0.28 11.50 13.53
N CYS A 8 0.00 12.78 13.80
CA CYS A 8 -1.04 13.54 13.09
C CYS A 8 -0.76 13.59 11.59
N ALA A 9 0.50 13.81 11.18
CA ALA A 9 0.88 13.87 9.77
C ALA A 9 0.68 12.54 9.03
N THR A 10 0.93 11.40 9.69
CA THR A 10 0.68 10.07 9.12
C THR A 10 -0.82 9.83 8.95
N GLU A 11 -1.62 10.06 9.99
CA GLU A 11 -3.07 9.84 9.96
C GLU A 11 -3.73 10.71 8.89
N ASP A 12 -3.41 12.01 8.86
CA ASP A 12 -3.95 12.97 7.89
C ASP A 12 -3.61 12.58 6.45
N THR A 13 -2.36 12.16 6.20
CA THR A 13 -1.93 11.79 4.85
C THR A 13 -2.59 10.50 4.39
N VAL A 14 -2.61 9.47 5.25
CA VAL A 14 -3.26 8.20 4.91
C VAL A 14 -4.76 8.41 4.70
N LEU A 15 -5.42 9.21 5.54
CA LEU A 15 -6.83 9.55 5.37
C LEU A 15 -7.09 10.23 4.03
N LEU A 16 -6.29 11.25 3.68
CA LEU A 16 -6.44 11.96 2.40
C LEU A 16 -6.25 11.03 1.19
N LEU A 17 -5.27 10.13 1.25
CA LEU A 17 -5.07 9.13 0.20
C LEU A 17 -6.23 8.13 0.11
N LEU A 18 -6.77 7.69 1.25
CA LEU A 18 -7.94 6.80 1.30
C LEU A 18 -9.20 7.50 0.77
N ASP A 19 -9.42 8.76 1.12
CA ASP A 19 -10.54 9.57 0.63
C ASP A 19 -10.45 9.81 -0.88
N TYR A 20 -9.25 10.02 -1.41
CA TYR A 20 -9.07 10.26 -2.83
C TYR A 20 -9.16 8.97 -3.68
N LEU A 21 -8.53 7.88 -3.23
CA LEU A 21 -8.37 6.67 -4.05
C LEU A 21 -9.40 5.58 -3.75
N VAL A 22 -9.85 5.48 -2.50
CA VAL A 22 -10.66 4.33 -2.05
C VAL A 22 -12.11 4.71 -1.82
N ASP A 23 -12.39 5.85 -1.19
CA ASP A 23 -13.77 6.31 -0.93
C ASP A 23 -14.69 6.33 -2.16
N PRO A 24 -14.23 6.75 -3.37
CA PRO A 24 -15.08 6.73 -4.56
C PRO A 24 -15.56 5.33 -4.97
N LEU A 25 -14.91 4.27 -4.49
CA LEU A 25 -15.29 2.88 -4.73
C LEU A 25 -16.21 2.33 -3.64
N LEU A 26 -16.23 2.96 -2.46
CA LEU A 26 -16.96 2.47 -1.32
C LEU A 26 -18.43 2.89 -1.41
N PRO A 27 -19.37 2.05 -0.93
CA PRO A 27 -20.77 2.40 -0.96
C PRO A 27 -21.06 3.56 0.00
N ALA A 28 -21.80 4.57 -0.48
CA ALA A 28 -22.21 5.73 0.31
C ALA A 28 -23.07 5.37 1.54
N ARG A 29 -23.67 4.16 1.54
CA ARG A 29 -24.35 3.57 2.69
C ARG A 29 -23.84 2.14 2.89
N PRO A 30 -23.23 1.82 4.04
CA PRO A 30 -22.87 0.45 4.34
C PRO A 30 -24.15 -0.36 4.54
N SER A 31 -24.55 -1.16 3.55
CA SER A 31 -25.50 -2.25 3.77
C SER A 31 -24.78 -3.31 4.59
N SER A 32 -25.21 -3.54 5.83
CA SER A 32 -24.54 -4.45 6.77
C SER A 32 -24.68 -5.94 6.39
N ARG A 33 -25.19 -6.26 5.20
CA ARG A 33 -25.58 -7.64 4.83
C ARG A 33 -25.01 -8.16 3.52
N ASP A 34 -24.44 -7.31 2.67
CA ASP A 34 -23.95 -7.75 1.37
C ASP A 34 -22.43 -7.82 1.36
N THR A 35 -21.91 -9.03 1.17
CA THR A 35 -20.50 -9.23 0.84
C THR A 35 -20.17 -8.45 -0.43
N PRO A 36 -19.13 -7.59 -0.43
CA PRO A 36 -18.75 -6.84 -1.62
C PRO A 36 -18.50 -7.80 -2.78
N SER A 37 -18.98 -7.45 -3.98
CA SER A 37 -18.75 -8.27 -5.18
C SER A 37 -17.26 -8.47 -5.42
N GLU A 38 -16.87 -9.58 -6.06
CA GLU A 38 -15.46 -9.86 -6.34
C GLU A 38 -14.79 -8.72 -7.14
N SER A 39 -15.49 -8.17 -8.14
CA SER A 39 -14.99 -7.03 -8.92
C SER A 39 -14.72 -5.79 -8.07
N LEU A 40 -15.57 -5.53 -7.07
CA LEU A 40 -15.40 -4.41 -6.14
C LEU A 40 -14.25 -4.70 -5.17
N GLN A 41 -14.14 -5.93 -4.64
CA GLN A 41 -13.00 -6.33 -3.80
C GLN A 41 -11.67 -6.16 -4.53
N GLN A 42 -11.58 -6.57 -5.80
CA GLN A 42 -10.39 -6.39 -6.61
C GLN A 42 -10.06 -4.92 -6.86
N SER A 43 -11.08 -4.09 -7.10
CA SER A 43 -10.89 -2.65 -7.34
C SER A 43 -10.41 -1.93 -6.08
N VAL A 44 -11.05 -2.19 -4.93
CA VAL A 44 -10.62 -1.66 -3.62
C VAL A 44 -9.22 -2.13 -3.28
N ALA A 45 -8.91 -3.42 -3.46
CA ALA A 45 -7.58 -3.95 -3.18
C ALA A 45 -6.47 -3.30 -4.02
N LYS A 46 -6.74 -2.99 -5.30
CA LYS A 46 -5.81 -2.24 -6.16
C LYS A 46 -5.58 -0.81 -5.68
N GLN A 47 -6.62 -0.11 -5.25
CA GLN A 47 -6.48 1.26 -4.75
C GLN A 47 -5.76 1.29 -3.40
N VAL A 48 -6.08 0.36 -2.50
CA VAL A 48 -5.38 0.24 -1.20
C VAL A 48 -3.90 -0.10 -1.40
N HIS A 49 -3.55 -0.96 -2.37
CA HIS A 49 -2.16 -1.20 -2.77
C HIS A 49 -1.43 0.10 -3.13
N ALA A 50 -2.07 0.95 -3.95
CA ALA A 50 -1.52 2.24 -4.33
C ALA A 50 -1.36 3.19 -3.14
N VAL A 51 -2.34 3.24 -2.23
CA VAL A 51 -2.25 4.06 -1.00
C VAL A 51 -1.04 3.65 -0.17
N VAL A 52 -0.82 2.34 0.03
CA VAL A 52 0.35 1.84 0.78
C VAL A 52 1.65 2.29 0.12
N LEU A 53 1.80 2.13 -1.19
CA LEU A 53 3.01 2.57 -1.91
C LEU A 53 3.21 4.09 -1.83
N LEU A 54 2.14 4.87 -2.01
CA LEU A 54 2.18 6.33 -1.93
C LEU A 54 2.62 6.81 -0.56
N TYR A 55 2.12 6.20 0.51
CA TYR A 55 2.54 6.53 1.85
C TYR A 55 3.94 5.96 2.18
N ASN A 56 4.08 4.63 2.22
CA ASN A 56 5.26 3.95 2.76
C ASN A 56 6.54 4.13 1.92
N TYR A 57 6.41 4.45 0.64
CA TYR A 57 7.57 4.72 -0.20
C TYR A 57 7.68 6.20 -0.53
N TYR A 58 6.72 6.75 -1.28
CA TYR A 58 6.88 8.10 -1.83
C TYR A 58 6.83 9.20 -0.78
N HIS A 59 5.83 9.16 0.11
CA HIS A 59 5.64 10.20 1.11
C HIS A 59 6.75 10.18 2.17
N ILE A 60 7.15 8.99 2.63
CA ILE A 60 8.29 8.83 3.54
C ILE A 60 9.61 9.27 2.88
N LYS A 61 9.82 8.97 1.60
CA LYS A 61 11.03 9.41 0.88
C LYS A 61 11.12 10.94 0.80
N GLN A 62 9.99 11.63 0.67
CA GLN A 62 9.92 13.09 0.69
C GLN A 62 10.06 13.68 2.11
N HIS A 63 9.61 12.95 3.13
CA HIS A 63 9.57 13.41 4.52
C HIS A 63 10.27 12.37 5.41
N ARG A 64 11.61 12.41 5.45
CA ARG A 64 12.45 11.38 6.09
C ARG A 64 12.19 11.18 7.60
N GLN A 65 11.49 12.10 8.26
CA GLN A 65 11.07 11.92 9.66
C GLN A 65 9.88 10.97 9.85
N LEU A 66 9.13 10.66 8.78
CA LEU A 66 7.94 9.82 8.85
C LEU A 66 8.30 8.34 8.97
N LYS A 67 7.43 7.61 9.65
CA LYS A 67 7.64 6.20 9.95
C LYS A 67 6.93 5.31 8.93
N PHE A 68 7.63 4.24 8.56
CA PHE A 68 7.07 3.14 7.78
C PHE A 68 5.97 2.41 8.57
N GLU A 69 4.82 2.22 7.94
CA GLU A 69 3.70 1.47 8.51
C GLU A 69 3.68 0.04 7.96
N GLY A 70 4.01 -0.92 8.82
CA GLY A 70 3.97 -2.35 8.47
C GLY A 70 2.55 -2.85 8.23
N PHE A 71 2.41 -4.05 7.66
CA PHE A 71 1.13 -4.66 7.27
C PHE A 71 0.04 -4.55 8.36
N GLU A 72 0.31 -4.97 9.59
CA GLU A 72 -0.68 -4.91 10.67
C GLU A 72 -1.04 -3.48 11.08
N SER A 73 -0.03 -2.62 11.26
CA SER A 73 -0.23 -1.23 11.68
C SER A 73 -1.01 -0.44 10.64
N PHE A 74 -0.63 -0.58 9.37
CA PHE A 74 -1.33 0.05 8.25
C PHE A 74 -2.76 -0.47 8.14
N SER A 75 -2.99 -1.78 8.24
CA SER A 75 -4.34 -2.35 8.16
C SER A 75 -5.26 -1.83 9.26
N LYS A 76 -4.75 -1.76 10.51
CA LYS A 76 -5.47 -1.18 11.65
C LYS A 76 -5.77 0.31 11.41
N LEU A 77 -4.77 1.08 11.01
CA LEU A 77 -4.89 2.50 10.72
C LEU A 77 -5.93 2.76 9.62
N ALA A 78 -5.88 2.02 8.52
CA ALA A 78 -6.80 2.18 7.41
C ALA A 78 -8.26 1.94 7.81
N VAL A 79 -8.53 0.96 8.67
CA VAL A 79 -9.89 0.70 9.18
C VAL A 79 -10.32 1.76 10.20
N VAL A 80 -9.41 2.25 11.06
CA VAL A 80 -9.72 3.36 11.98
C VAL A 80 -10.12 4.62 11.21
N LEU A 81 -9.33 4.99 10.20
CA LEU A 81 -9.58 6.17 9.37
C LEU A 81 -10.76 5.99 8.42
N LYS A 82 -10.96 4.77 7.91
CA LYS A 82 -12.01 4.44 6.94
C LYS A 82 -12.74 3.15 7.31
N PRO A 83 -13.69 3.18 8.27
CA PRO A 83 -14.35 1.98 8.79
C PRO A 83 -15.07 1.12 7.73
N THR A 84 -15.48 1.71 6.61
CA THR A 84 -16.08 0.97 5.48
C THR A 84 -15.13 -0.03 4.83
N LEU A 85 -13.81 0.14 4.98
CA LEU A 85 -12.81 -0.84 4.55
C LEU A 85 -12.87 -2.16 5.33
N LEU A 86 -13.47 -2.17 6.52
CA LEU A 86 -13.56 -3.38 7.32
C LEU A 86 -14.22 -4.52 6.53
N ALA A 87 -15.24 -4.23 5.71
CA ALA A 87 -15.93 -5.22 4.86
C ALA A 87 -15.00 -5.91 3.84
N HIS A 88 -13.83 -5.34 3.59
CA HIS A 88 -12.83 -5.81 2.63
C HIS A 88 -11.63 -6.50 3.28
N MET A 89 -11.59 -6.62 4.62
CA MET A 89 -10.48 -7.16 5.40
C MET A 89 -10.95 -8.27 6.34
N LYS A 90 -10.44 -9.49 6.18
CA LYS A 90 -10.90 -10.68 6.92
C LYS A 90 -10.20 -10.82 8.27
N LEU A 91 -8.92 -10.47 8.38
CA LEU A 91 -8.13 -10.58 9.59
C LEU A 91 -8.71 -9.72 10.71
N LEU A 92 -9.10 -8.49 10.37
CA LEU A 92 -9.66 -7.53 11.33
C LEU A 92 -11.13 -7.82 11.71
N GLN A 93 -11.84 -8.64 10.93
CA GLN A 93 -13.19 -9.10 11.27
C GLN A 93 -13.20 -10.29 12.23
N ARG A 94 -12.09 -11.04 12.34
CA ARG A 94 -12.03 -12.23 13.19
C ARG A 94 -11.97 -11.81 14.65
N SER A 95 -12.95 -12.24 15.44
CA SER A 95 -12.79 -12.37 16.89
C SER A 95 -11.76 -13.47 17.19
N ASN A 96 -11.04 -13.35 18.32
CA ASN A 96 -9.86 -14.14 18.73
C ASN A 96 -9.99 -15.69 18.80
N ASP A 97 -10.99 -16.32 18.19
CA ASP A 97 -11.43 -17.69 18.49
C ASP A 97 -11.11 -18.76 17.43
N SER A 98 -10.26 -18.49 16.44
CA SER A 98 -9.99 -19.48 15.37
C SER A 98 -8.51 -19.60 15.01
N GLU A 99 -7.74 -20.23 15.91
CA GLU A 99 -6.29 -20.49 15.80
C GLU A 99 -5.90 -21.62 14.81
N LEU A 100 -6.80 -22.18 14.01
CA LEU A 100 -6.57 -23.49 13.36
C LEU A 100 -6.52 -23.51 11.82
N ASP A 101 -6.36 -22.39 11.12
CA ASP A 101 -6.29 -22.38 9.65
C ASP A 101 -4.99 -21.77 9.08
N ASP A 102 -4.55 -22.30 7.94
CA ASP A 102 -3.38 -21.85 7.16
C ASP A 102 -3.36 -20.32 6.94
N PRO A 103 -2.35 -19.57 7.46
CA PRO A 103 -2.35 -18.11 7.49
C PRO A 103 -2.51 -17.46 6.10
N ASP A 104 -2.01 -18.10 5.03
CA ASP A 104 -2.12 -17.59 3.66
C ASP A 104 -3.52 -17.78 3.03
N LYS A 105 -4.32 -18.70 3.57
CA LYS A 105 -5.73 -18.90 3.20
C LYS A 105 -6.68 -17.97 3.96
N GLN A 106 -6.20 -17.25 4.98
CA GLN A 106 -7.05 -16.43 5.83
C GLN A 106 -7.19 -14.97 5.37
N LEU A 107 -6.20 -14.45 4.64
CA LEU A 107 -6.19 -13.06 4.19
C LEU A 107 -7.16 -12.82 3.02
N SER A 108 -7.88 -11.71 3.09
CA SER A 108 -8.64 -11.14 1.97
C SER A 108 -7.72 -10.70 0.83
N VAL A 109 -8.31 -10.45 -0.35
CA VAL A 109 -7.58 -9.89 -1.49
C VAL A 109 -6.94 -8.55 -1.13
N THR A 110 -7.64 -7.71 -0.38
CA THR A 110 -7.15 -6.41 0.09
C THR A 110 -5.95 -6.56 1.01
N GLU A 111 -6.01 -7.46 1.99
CA GLU A 111 -4.91 -7.69 2.92
C GLU A 111 -3.68 -8.24 2.22
N LYS A 112 -3.86 -9.19 1.28
CA LYS A 112 -2.76 -9.67 0.43
C LYS A 112 -2.09 -8.54 -0.34
N LYS A 113 -2.87 -7.57 -0.80
CA LYS A 113 -2.34 -6.37 -1.48
C LYS A 113 -1.64 -5.40 -0.53
N ILE A 114 -2.12 -5.23 0.71
CA ILE A 114 -1.39 -4.44 1.70
C ILE A 114 -0.04 -5.09 2.00
N MET A 115 -0.02 -6.40 2.27
CA MET A 115 1.22 -7.14 2.55
C MET A 115 2.22 -7.01 1.40
N ASP A 116 1.78 -7.28 0.17
CA ASP A 116 2.59 -7.10 -1.04
C ASP A 116 3.15 -5.68 -1.18
N ALA A 117 2.33 -4.64 -0.99
CA ALA A 117 2.78 -3.25 -1.08
C ALA A 117 3.75 -2.86 0.05
N CYS A 118 3.58 -3.41 1.26
CA CYS A 118 4.53 -3.23 2.36
C CYS A 118 5.86 -3.90 2.05
N ASP A 119 5.86 -5.14 1.55
CA ASP A 119 7.09 -5.85 1.19
C ASP A 119 7.85 -5.13 0.07
N ILE A 120 7.13 -4.62 -0.92
CA ILE A 120 7.69 -3.77 -1.97
C ILE A 120 8.31 -2.52 -1.34
N SER A 121 7.54 -1.75 -0.57
CA SER A 121 8.00 -0.48 -0.01
C SER A 121 9.21 -0.65 0.93
N ASN A 122 9.23 -1.72 1.72
CA ASN A 122 10.34 -2.08 2.59
C ASN A 122 11.59 -2.48 1.78
N SER A 123 11.42 -3.22 0.68
CA SER A 123 12.52 -3.57 -0.23
C SER A 123 13.08 -2.35 -0.96
N LEU A 124 12.21 -1.40 -1.34
CA LEU A 124 12.59 -0.15 -2.00
C LEU A 124 13.36 0.79 -1.06
N ASP A 125 13.14 0.66 0.26
CA ASP A 125 13.81 1.38 1.32
C ASP A 125 13.82 2.90 1.08
N ALA A 126 12.75 3.57 1.51
CA ALA A 126 12.57 5.01 1.34
C ALA A 126 13.69 5.87 1.96
N SER A 127 14.52 5.30 2.86
CA SER A 127 15.67 5.99 3.44
C SER A 127 16.85 6.16 2.46
N LYS A 128 16.90 5.35 1.40
CA LYS A 128 17.97 5.36 0.40
C LYS A 128 17.65 6.30 -0.77
N ASP A 129 18.67 7.04 -1.19
CA ASP A 129 18.60 7.88 -2.38
C ASP A 129 18.42 7.01 -3.64
N ILE A 130 19.23 5.95 -3.75
CA ILE A 130 19.17 4.95 -4.81
C ILE A 130 18.88 3.58 -4.18
N PRO A 131 17.76 2.92 -4.53
CA PRO A 131 17.48 1.60 -4.02
C PRO A 131 18.45 0.56 -4.60
N SER A 132 18.86 -0.42 -3.78
CA SER A 132 19.65 -1.56 -4.26
C SER A 132 18.77 -2.49 -5.08
N THR A 133 19.01 -2.57 -6.39
CA THR A 133 18.18 -3.34 -7.33
C THR A 133 18.60 -4.81 -7.48
N GLU A 134 19.70 -5.21 -6.84
CA GLU A 134 20.20 -6.58 -6.90
C GLU A 134 19.20 -7.56 -6.24
N GLY A 135 18.83 -8.63 -6.96
CA GLY A 135 17.92 -9.67 -6.46
C GLY A 135 16.41 -9.34 -6.50
N TRP A 136 15.99 -8.25 -7.15
CA TRP A 136 14.56 -7.92 -7.27
C TRP A 136 13.82 -8.85 -8.24
N SER A 137 12.62 -9.31 -7.85
CA SER A 137 11.71 -10.00 -8.78
C SER A 137 11.15 -9.01 -9.82
N ILE A 138 10.79 -9.49 -11.01
CA ILE A 138 10.30 -8.63 -12.12
C ILE A 138 9.03 -7.84 -11.70
N SER A 139 8.19 -8.42 -10.84
CA SER A 139 7.04 -7.74 -10.24
C SER A 139 7.42 -6.52 -9.38
N LYS A 140 8.65 -6.45 -8.85
CA LYS A 140 9.19 -5.32 -8.06
C LYS A 140 9.75 -4.19 -8.93
N VAL A 141 10.16 -4.48 -10.16
CA VAL A 141 10.60 -3.46 -11.16
C VAL A 141 9.40 -2.67 -11.70
N ALA A 142 8.19 -3.24 -11.59
CA ALA A 142 6.95 -2.71 -12.15
C ALA A 142 6.27 -1.62 -11.31
N VAL A 143 6.86 -1.16 -10.18
CA VAL A 143 6.48 0.15 -9.59
C VAL A 143 7.14 1.24 -10.42
N LEU A 144 6.74 1.26 -11.67
CA LEU A 144 7.24 2.13 -12.71
C LEU A 144 6.54 3.47 -12.50
N LEU A 145 7.28 4.44 -11.98
CA LEU A 145 6.83 5.82 -11.88
C LEU A 145 6.41 6.29 -13.28
N ILE A 146 5.12 6.43 -13.52
CA ILE A 146 4.63 6.97 -14.77
C ILE A 146 4.52 8.48 -14.62
N ASP A 147 4.87 9.25 -15.65
CA ASP A 147 4.68 10.69 -15.64
C ASP A 147 3.19 11.05 -15.48
N SER A 148 2.93 12.30 -15.11
CA SER A 148 1.55 12.80 -14.90
C SER A 148 0.63 12.64 -16.13
N ARG A 149 1.21 12.44 -17.32
CA ARG A 149 0.51 12.20 -18.59
C ARG A 149 0.24 10.71 -18.86
N LYS A 150 0.85 9.82 -18.06
CA LYS A 150 0.85 8.36 -18.22
C LYS A 150 1.52 7.88 -19.52
N GLU A 151 2.41 8.70 -20.08
CA GLU A 151 3.06 8.44 -21.37
C GLU A 151 4.47 7.89 -21.18
N ASN A 152 5.14 8.22 -20.06
CA ASN A 152 6.55 7.90 -19.85
C ASN A 152 6.81 7.25 -18.49
N CYS A 153 7.79 6.36 -18.45
CA CYS A 153 8.19 5.60 -17.28
C CYS A 153 9.56 6.08 -16.77
N PHE A 154 9.63 6.54 -15.52
CA PHE A 154 10.87 6.95 -14.87
C PHE A 154 11.60 5.72 -14.31
N LEU A 155 12.36 5.04 -15.16
CA LEU A 155 13.48 4.22 -14.72
C LEU A 155 14.75 5.04 -14.91
N LYS A 156 15.20 5.74 -13.85
CA LYS A 156 16.52 6.39 -13.88
C LYS A 156 17.58 5.32 -13.57
N HIS A 157 17.94 4.54 -14.59
CA HIS A 157 19.16 3.73 -14.54
C HIS A 157 20.35 4.69 -14.41
N SER A 158 21.18 4.44 -13.40
CA SER A 158 22.47 5.10 -13.21
C SER A 158 23.22 5.21 -14.54
N SER A 159 23.76 6.39 -14.80
CA SER A 159 24.81 6.63 -15.79
C SER A 159 25.89 5.54 -15.68
N MET A 160 25.92 4.61 -16.64
CA MET A 160 27.07 3.78 -17.06
C MET A 160 26.54 2.55 -17.78
N THR A 161 26.32 2.67 -19.09
CA THR A 161 26.77 1.64 -20.04
C THR A 161 26.93 2.28 -21.40
N GLU A 162 28.18 2.53 -21.79
CA GLU A 162 28.55 2.61 -23.20
C GLU A 162 28.42 1.19 -23.77
N GLY A 163 27.24 0.88 -24.31
CA GLY A 163 27.05 -0.32 -25.12
C GLY A 163 27.66 -0.11 -26.50
N ASN A 164 28.96 -0.40 -26.63
CA ASN A 164 29.57 -0.60 -27.94
C ASN A 164 29.11 -1.95 -28.51
N THR A 165 28.24 -1.93 -29.50
CA THR A 165 28.05 -3.03 -30.46
C THR A 165 27.62 -2.50 -31.83
N HIS A 166 28.57 -1.91 -32.56
CA HIS A 166 29.05 -2.26 -33.91
C HIS A 166 29.71 -1.07 -34.60
#